data_AF-A0A924EQC4-F1
#
_entry.id   AF-A0A924EQC4-F1
#
_cell.length_a   1.000
_cell.length_b   1.000
_cell.length_c   1.000
_cell.angle_alpha   90.00
_cell.angle_beta   90.00
_cell.angle_gamma   90.00
#
_symmetry.space_group_name_H-M   'P 1'
#
loop_
_entity.id
_entity.type
_entity.pdbx_description
1 polymer ?
#
loop_
_entity_poly.entity_id
_entity_poly.type
_entity_poly.pdbx_seq_one_letter_code
_entity_poly.pdbx_strand_id
1 'polypeptide(L)'
;MKYLLLFLLLNGTLIFAQKNMEFTDEVAAKLAEKPLKCINQEYPNKTAHVINSAAEATLTPADLHPAFYGCLDWHSSVHGHWMLVRILKSKPNFVKSAEIIAILDDSFQADKMKIEAEYFTKYEVAQ
;
A
#
# COMPACT_ATOMS: atom_id res chain seq x y z
N MET A 1 23.69 -37.72 -35.33
CA MET A 1 24.25 -36.66 -34.44
C MET A 1 23.48 -35.32 -34.50
N LYS A 2 22.90 -34.93 -35.65
CA LYS A 2 22.19 -33.64 -35.80
C LYS A 2 20.86 -33.54 -35.00
N TYR A 3 20.16 -34.66 -34.82
CA TYR A 3 18.91 -34.70 -34.04
C TYR A 3 19.10 -34.81 -32.52
N LEU A 4 20.31 -35.14 -32.05
CA LEU A 4 20.63 -35.23 -30.62
C LEU A 4 20.80 -33.84 -29.99
N LEU A 5 21.30 -32.86 -30.76
CA LEU A 5 21.40 -31.45 -30.36
C LEU A 5 20.03 -30.74 -30.34
N LEU A 6 19.07 -31.19 -31.15
CA LEU A 6 17.73 -30.58 -31.20
C LEU A 6 16.85 -31.01 -30.01
N PHE A 7 17.08 -32.22 -29.46
CA PHE A 7 16.39 -32.69 -28.26
C PHE A 7 16.85 -31.99 -26.97
N LEU A 8 18.10 -31.51 -26.93
CA LEU A 8 18.64 -30.77 -25.79
C LEU A 8 18.09 -29.33 -25.69
N LEU A 9 17.69 -28.74 -26.81
CA LEU A 9 17.14 -27.36 -26.83
C LEU A 9 15.65 -27.29 -26.44
N LEU A 10 14.88 -28.37 -26.61
CA LEU A 10 13.47 -28.40 -26.21
C LEU A 10 13.23 -28.76 -24.73
N ASN A 11 14.21 -29.33 -24.03
CA ASN A 11 14.09 -29.68 -22.61
C ASN A 11 14.50 -28.54 -21.65
N GLY A 12 15.16 -27.49 -22.16
CA GLY A 12 15.65 -26.37 -21.34
C GLY A 12 14.58 -25.36 -20.92
N THR A 13 13.40 -25.35 -21.55
CA THR A 13 12.36 -24.33 -21.32
C THR A 13 11.33 -24.69 -20.25
N LEU A 14 11.33 -25.92 -19.72
CA LEU A 14 10.32 -26.36 -18.74
C LEU A 14 10.70 -26.09 -17.27
N ILE A 15 11.95 -25.74 -16.97
CA ILE A 15 12.43 -25.61 -15.58
C ILE A 15 12.17 -24.20 -14.98
N PHE A 16 11.73 -23.24 -15.79
CA PHE A 16 11.33 -21.89 -15.33
C PHE A 16 9.82 -21.64 -15.42
N ALA A 17 8.99 -22.66 -15.19
CA ALA A 17 7.60 -22.39 -14.84
C ALA A 17 7.61 -21.62 -13.51
N GLN A 18 7.18 -20.35 -13.52
CA GLN A 18 7.01 -19.56 -12.30
C GLN A 18 6.10 -20.36 -11.36
N LYS A 19 6.67 -20.87 -10.27
CA LYS A 19 5.90 -21.55 -9.23
C LYS A 19 4.79 -20.60 -8.80
N ASN A 20 3.53 -21.04 -8.91
CA ASN A 20 2.40 -20.27 -8.41
C ASN A 20 2.66 -19.97 -6.93
N MET A 21 2.80 -18.69 -6.59
CA MET A 21 2.99 -18.28 -5.22
C MET A 21 1.68 -18.48 -4.48
N GLU A 22 1.67 -19.40 -3.52
CA GLU A 22 0.56 -19.55 -2.61
C GLU A 22 0.58 -18.39 -1.61
N PHE A 23 -0.58 -17.85 -1.29
CA PHE A 23 -0.73 -16.81 -0.28
C PHE A 23 -0.68 -17.43 1.12
N THR A 24 0.53 -17.77 1.57
CA THR A 24 0.80 -18.35 2.90
C THR A 24 0.80 -17.27 3.99
N ASP A 25 0.80 -17.69 5.26
CA ASP A 25 0.85 -16.75 6.40
C ASP A 25 2.19 -16.02 6.49
N GLU A 26 3.28 -16.68 6.06
CA GLU A 26 4.60 -16.06 5.93
C GLU A 26 4.59 -14.95 4.86
N VAL A 27 3.99 -15.20 3.70
CA VAL A 27 3.83 -14.18 2.64
C VAL A 27 2.95 -13.04 3.15
N ALA A 28 1.86 -13.33 3.87
CA ALA A 28 1.02 -12.30 4.48
C ALA A 28 1.78 -11.45 5.50
N ALA A 29 2.62 -12.06 6.34
CA ALA A 29 3.47 -11.34 7.29
C ALA A 29 4.45 -10.41 6.59
N LYS A 30 5.13 -10.90 5.55
CA LYS A 30 6.08 -10.10 4.77
C LYS A 30 5.42 -8.94 4.04
N LEU A 31 4.20 -9.13 3.54
CA LEU A 31 3.41 -8.06 2.93
C LEU A 31 2.98 -7.01 3.98
N ALA A 32 2.56 -7.44 5.18
CA ALA A 32 2.12 -6.53 6.24
C ALA A 32 3.25 -5.65 6.80
N GLU A 33 4.51 -6.08 6.76
CA GLU A 33 5.64 -5.35 7.37
C GLU A 33 5.75 -3.89 6.92
N LYS A 34 5.66 -3.63 5.61
CA LYS A 34 5.85 -2.27 5.08
C LYS A 34 4.72 -1.31 5.52
N PRO A 35 3.43 -1.63 5.31
CA PRO A 35 2.35 -0.76 5.77
C PRO A 35 2.34 -0.54 7.28
N LEU A 36 2.52 -1.62 8.07
CA LEU A 36 2.57 -1.52 9.53
C LEU A 36 3.65 -0.54 10.00
N LYS A 37 4.79 -0.51 9.31
CA LYS A 37 5.87 0.43 9.60
C LYS A 37 5.56 1.87 9.16
N CYS A 38 4.95 2.05 7.99
CA CYS A 38 4.92 3.35 7.34
C CYS A 38 3.62 4.15 7.52
N ILE A 39 2.47 3.50 7.77
CA ILE A 39 1.16 4.18 7.79
C ILE A 39 1.10 5.38 8.75
N ASN A 40 1.76 5.28 9.91
CA ASN A 40 1.80 6.36 10.90
C ASN A 40 3.08 7.22 10.82
N GLN A 41 3.95 6.97 9.84
CA GLN A 41 5.21 7.70 9.65
C GLN A 41 4.98 8.85 8.65
N GLU A 42 4.88 10.08 9.17
CA GLU A 42 4.58 11.25 8.36
C GLU A 42 5.71 11.65 7.39
N TYR A 43 6.98 11.59 7.82
CA TYR A 43 8.11 12.05 7.00
C TYR A 43 9.18 10.97 6.79
N PRO A 44 9.93 11.00 5.66
CA PRO A 44 9.75 11.90 4.51
C PRO A 44 8.47 11.58 3.71
N ASN A 45 7.85 12.62 3.11
CA ASN A 45 6.63 12.50 2.32
C ASN A 45 6.73 13.26 1.00
N LYS A 46 6.02 12.76 -0.02
CA LYS A 46 5.77 13.37 -1.32
C LYS A 46 4.27 13.55 -1.47
N THR A 47 3.74 14.67 -0.96
CA THR A 47 2.29 14.92 -0.88
C THR A 47 1.60 14.94 -2.25
N ALA A 48 2.32 15.33 -3.32
CA ALA A 48 1.76 15.55 -4.66
C ALA A 48 0.56 16.51 -4.69
N HIS A 49 0.44 17.35 -3.66
CA HIS A 49 -0.58 18.40 -3.56
C HIS A 49 -0.25 19.55 -4.51
N VAL A 50 -1.23 19.97 -5.32
CA VAL A 50 -1.12 21.18 -6.15
C VAL A 50 -1.39 22.38 -5.26
N ILE A 51 -0.37 23.24 -5.12
CA ILE A 51 -0.44 24.45 -4.29
C ILE A 51 -1.15 25.55 -5.09
N ASN A 52 -2.39 25.89 -4.72
CA ASN A 52 -3.21 26.89 -5.41
C ASN A 52 -3.02 28.30 -4.83
N SER A 53 -2.51 28.40 -3.61
CA SER A 53 -2.25 29.67 -2.93
C SER A 53 -1.01 29.58 -2.03
N ALA A 54 -0.41 30.73 -1.70
CA ALA A 54 0.73 30.77 -0.78
C ALA A 54 0.40 30.23 0.62
N ALA A 55 -0.88 30.26 1.03
CA ALA A 55 -1.32 29.69 2.30
C ALA A 55 -1.27 28.15 2.32
N GLU A 56 -1.36 27.49 1.16
CA GLU A 56 -1.27 26.04 1.04
C GLU A 56 0.16 25.52 1.06
N ALA A 57 1.16 26.38 0.82
CA ALA A 57 2.57 25.99 0.75
C ALA A 57 3.12 25.39 2.04
N THR A 58 2.45 25.63 3.18
CA THR A 58 2.84 25.13 4.50
C THR A 58 2.04 23.92 4.96
N LEU A 59 1.08 23.42 4.16
CA LEU A 59 0.26 22.28 4.55
C LEU A 59 1.10 21.01 4.64
N THR A 60 0.98 20.32 5.78
CA THR A 60 1.65 19.04 6.05
C THR A 60 0.89 17.87 5.41
N PRO A 61 1.51 16.68 5.26
CA PRO A 61 0.79 15.49 4.84
C PRO A 61 -0.45 15.19 5.71
N ALA A 62 -0.36 15.42 7.03
CA ALA A 62 -1.48 15.21 7.94
C ALA A 62 -2.59 16.26 7.80
N ASP A 63 -2.26 17.51 7.46
CA ASP A 63 -3.27 18.53 7.16
C ASP A 63 -4.07 18.19 5.89
N LEU A 64 -3.40 17.60 4.89
CA LEU A 64 -3.98 17.27 3.59
C LEU A 64 -4.79 15.96 3.64
N HIS A 65 -4.24 14.94 4.29
CA HIS A 65 -4.74 13.57 4.25
C HIS A 65 -4.64 12.90 5.63
N PRO A 66 -5.44 13.29 6.61
CA PRO A 66 -5.28 12.88 8.01
C PRO A 66 -5.43 11.38 8.28
N ALA A 67 -6.06 10.61 7.38
CA ALA A 67 -6.13 9.16 7.49
C ALA A 67 -5.06 8.43 6.69
N PHE A 68 -4.49 9.10 5.69
CA PHE A 68 -3.53 8.52 4.75
C PHE A 68 -2.22 9.32 4.69
N TYR A 69 -1.88 10.00 5.78
CA TYR A 69 -0.79 10.98 5.83
C TYR A 69 0.60 10.34 5.75
N GLY A 70 0.75 9.13 6.27
CA GLY A 70 2.05 8.47 6.35
C GLY A 70 2.49 7.79 5.06
N CYS A 71 3.49 6.93 5.19
CA CYS A 71 4.25 6.35 4.09
C CYS A 71 4.90 7.43 3.21
N LEU A 72 5.43 7.05 2.04
CA LEU A 72 6.11 8.00 1.18
C LEU A 72 5.13 9.01 0.56
N ASP A 73 3.89 8.60 0.28
CA ASP A 73 2.85 9.46 -0.26
C ASP A 73 1.47 8.88 0.07
N TRP A 74 0.43 9.70 -0.14
CA TRP A 74 -0.97 9.35 0.04
C TRP A 74 -1.35 8.03 -0.64
N HIS A 75 -0.92 7.84 -1.89
CA HIS A 75 -1.26 6.66 -2.69
C HIS A 75 -0.67 5.37 -2.09
N SER A 76 0.59 5.42 -1.67
CA SER A 76 1.26 4.32 -0.98
C SER A 76 0.57 3.99 0.33
N SER A 77 0.12 5.01 1.07
CA SER A 77 -0.63 4.82 2.31
C SER A 77 -1.96 4.12 2.05
N VAL A 78 -2.76 4.58 1.08
CA VAL A 78 -4.02 3.95 0.68
C VAL A 78 -3.81 2.48 0.28
N HIS A 79 -2.79 2.19 -0.52
CA HIS A 79 -2.44 0.81 -0.89
C HIS A 79 -2.02 -0.03 0.31
N GLY A 80 -1.27 0.55 1.24
CA GLY A 80 -0.88 -0.11 2.48
C GLY A 80 -2.09 -0.50 3.31
N HIS A 81 -3.02 0.43 3.56
CA HIS A 81 -4.26 0.17 4.27
C HIS A 81 -5.09 -0.92 3.59
N TRP A 82 -5.27 -0.82 2.27
CA TRP A 82 -6.01 -1.82 1.51
C TRP A 82 -5.37 -3.22 1.60
N MET A 83 -4.04 -3.29 1.52
CA MET A 83 -3.31 -4.54 1.66
C MET A 83 -3.54 -5.18 3.04
N LEU A 84 -3.52 -4.38 4.11
CA LEU A 84 -3.81 -4.84 5.47
C LEU A 84 -5.25 -5.36 5.61
N VAL A 85 -6.24 -4.62 5.08
CA VAL A 85 -7.65 -5.08 5.02
C VAL A 85 -7.76 -6.39 4.25
N ARG A 86 -7.06 -6.52 3.11
CA ARG A 86 -7.08 -7.74 2.30
C ARG A 86 -6.47 -8.93 3.02
N ILE A 87 -5.43 -8.71 3.83
CA ILE A 87 -4.83 -9.75 4.68
C ILE A 87 -5.85 -10.22 5.72
N LEU A 88 -6.48 -9.31 6.48
CA LEU A 88 -7.50 -9.67 7.48
C LEU A 88 -8.64 -10.49 6.86
N LYS A 89 -9.14 -10.09 5.69
CA LYS A 89 -10.22 -10.81 4.99
C LYS A 89 -9.81 -12.17 4.47
N SER A 90 -8.55 -12.35 4.08
CA SER A 90 -8.04 -13.60 3.48
C SER A 90 -7.53 -14.58 4.53
N LYS A 91 -7.10 -14.08 5.69
CA LYS A 91 -6.46 -14.84 6.76
C LYS A 91 -7.09 -14.47 8.12
N PRO A 92 -8.29 -14.98 8.45
CA PRO A 92 -9.01 -14.59 9.66
C PRO A 92 -8.25 -14.82 10.98
N ASN A 93 -7.32 -15.78 11.02
CA ASN A 93 -6.52 -16.12 12.19
C ASN A 93 -5.06 -15.62 12.08
N PHE A 94 -4.83 -14.57 11.30
CA PHE A 94 -3.48 -14.05 11.08
C PHE A 94 -2.88 -13.49 12.38
N VAL A 95 -1.62 -13.82 12.66
CA VAL A 95 -0.97 -13.54 13.96
C VAL A 95 -0.90 -12.04 14.31
N LYS A 96 -0.83 -11.15 13.31
CA LYS A 96 -0.79 -9.69 13.53
C LYS A 96 -2.16 -9.00 13.38
N SER A 97 -3.26 -9.75 13.43
CA SER A 97 -4.60 -9.17 13.18
C SER A 97 -4.92 -8.02 14.14
N ALA A 98 -4.60 -8.15 15.43
CA ALA A 98 -4.85 -7.09 16.42
C ALA A 98 -4.06 -5.81 16.14
N GLU A 99 -2.79 -5.93 15.75
CA GLU A 99 -1.93 -4.80 15.37
C GLU A 99 -2.48 -4.09 14.12
N ILE A 100 -2.88 -4.87 13.11
CA ILE A 100 -3.50 -4.32 11.90
C ILE A 100 -4.79 -3.57 12.25
N ILE A 101 -5.68 -4.18 13.04
CA ILE A 101 -6.95 -3.58 13.42
C ILE A 101 -6.72 -2.26 14.15
N ALA A 102 -5.77 -2.19 15.09
CA ALA A 102 -5.46 -0.96 15.81
C ALA A 102 -5.01 0.19 14.90
N ILE A 103 -4.18 -0.10 13.88
CA ILE A 103 -3.78 0.91 12.88
C ILE A 103 -4.97 1.34 12.03
N LEU A 104 -5.79 0.39 11.55
CA LEU A 104 -6.96 0.72 10.74
C LEU A 104 -8.00 1.52 11.53
N ASP A 105 -8.18 1.21 12.81
CA ASP A 105 -9.06 1.96 13.70
C ASP A 105 -8.55 3.39 13.86
N ASP A 106 -7.27 3.63 14.13
CA ASP A 106 -6.74 4.99 14.21
C ASP A 106 -6.90 5.77 12.89
N SER A 107 -6.69 5.14 11.74
CA SER A 107 -6.84 5.80 10.44
C SER A 107 -8.30 6.08 10.06
N PHE A 108 -9.20 5.11 10.25
CA PHE A 108 -10.59 5.18 9.74
C PHE A 108 -11.56 5.80 10.74
N GLN A 109 -11.19 6.96 11.27
CA GLN A 109 -12.07 7.79 12.09
C GLN A 109 -12.97 8.66 11.20
N ALA A 110 -14.23 8.84 11.62
CA ALA A 110 -15.25 9.50 10.79
C ALA A 110 -14.90 10.95 10.44
N ASP A 111 -14.26 11.67 11.35
CA ASP A 111 -13.75 13.02 11.16
C ASP A 111 -12.58 13.07 10.16
N LYS A 112 -11.61 12.15 10.27
CA LYS A 112 -10.49 12.03 9.31
C LYS A 112 -11.01 11.72 7.91
N MET A 113 -11.92 10.74 7.78
CA MET A 113 -12.53 10.35 6.50
C MET A 113 -13.32 11.49 5.85
N LYS A 114 -13.97 12.34 6.64
CA LYS A 114 -14.66 13.51 6.13
C LYS A 114 -13.68 14.48 5.46
N ILE A 115 -12.52 14.73 6.08
CA ILE A 115 -11.48 15.59 5.52
C ILE A 115 -10.90 15.00 4.23
N GLU A 116 -10.67 13.68 4.17
CA GLU A 116 -10.23 13.00 2.95
C GLU A 116 -11.22 13.19 1.79
N ALA A 117 -12.53 13.13 2.07
CA ALA A 117 -13.56 13.38 1.06
C ALA A 117 -13.61 14.86 0.64
N GLU A 118 -13.50 15.78 1.60
CA GLU A 118 -13.51 17.22 1.36
C GLU A 118 -12.34 17.68 0.49
N TYR A 119 -11.16 17.03 0.61
CA TYR A 119 -9.96 17.33 -0.17
C TYR A 119 -10.24 17.48 -1.68
N PHE A 120 -11.02 16.56 -2.26
CA PHE A 120 -11.33 16.52 -3.69
C PHE A 120 -12.28 17.63 -4.18
N THR A 121 -12.85 18.41 -3.28
CA THR A 121 -13.73 19.55 -3.59
C THR A 121 -13.16 20.88 -3.09
N LYS A 122 -12.26 20.83 -2.11
CA LYS A 122 -11.65 22.00 -1.47
C LYS A 122 -10.50 22.57 -2.31
N TYR A 123 -9.72 21.72 -2.96
CA TYR A 123 -8.54 22.13 -3.72
C TYR A 123 -8.72 21.87 -5.21
N GLU A 124 -8.14 22.72 -6.04
CA GLU A 124 -8.00 22.41 -7.46
C GLU A 124 -6.90 21.36 -7.62
N VAL A 125 -7.24 20.25 -8.29
CA VAL A 125 -6.31 19.18 -8.64
C VAL A 125 -5.92 19.32 -10.11
N ALA A 126 -4.70 18.90 -10.46
CA ALA A 126 -4.22 18.98 -11.84
C ALA A 126 -5.18 18.22 -12.78
N GLN A 127 -5.62 18.88 -13.86
CA GLN A 127 -6.39 18.30 -14.96
C GLN A 127 -5.48 17.65 -16.01
#